data_AF-A0A091DR72-F1
#
_entry.id   AF-A0A091DR72-F1
#
_cell.length_a   1.000
_cell.length_b   1.000
_cell.length_c   1.000
_cell.angle_alpha   90.00
_cell.angle_beta   90.00
_cell.angle_gamma   90.00
#
_symmetry.space_group_name_H-M   'P 1'
#
loop_
_entity.id
_entity.type
_entity.pdbx_description
1 polymer ?
#
loop_
_entity_poly.entity_id
_entity_poly.type
_entity_poly.pdbx_seq_one_letter_code
_entity_poly.pdbx_strand_id
1 'polypeptide(L)'
;MLNISKKSAPCFVNFSSLQQTTDIQAEIYQKSLEIELLELEKETADIVHPSYLAEKCHILQSRNSHLEVILKKKRSLRQRLLKPMCQENLPMEAVYHRYMVHLLQLAVTFIEKLESHLETIRNIPHLDESIKKMSKALAKMDILVNETEELAENILKWREQQKEVSSQIPQMLR
;
A
#
# COMPACT_ATOMS: atom_id res chain seq x y z
N MET A 1 113.75 -3.20 45.24
CA MET A 1 113.40 -1.77 45.48
C MET A 1 113.26 -1.11 44.12
N LEU A 2 112.20 -0.42 43.69
CA LEU A 2 111.02 0.15 44.36
C LEU A 2 109.76 -0.17 43.52
N ASN A 3 108.73 -0.73 44.16
CA ASN A 3 107.39 -0.85 43.58
C ASN A 3 106.64 0.46 43.87
N ILE A 4 106.76 1.43 42.96
CA ILE A 4 106.06 2.72 43.08
C ILE A 4 104.62 2.47 42.65
N SER A 5 103.78 2.09 43.61
CA SER A 5 102.34 2.08 43.46
C SER A 5 101.90 3.48 43.04
N LYS A 6 101.55 3.64 41.75
CA LYS A 6 100.92 4.85 41.20
C LYS A 6 99.53 5.00 41.81
N LYS A 7 99.45 5.42 43.07
CA LYS A 7 98.21 5.97 43.62
C LYS A 7 98.00 7.33 42.99
N SER A 8 97.12 7.36 41.98
CA SER A 8 96.58 8.58 41.39
C SER A 8 96.15 9.55 42.50
N ALA A 9 96.51 10.83 42.38
CA ALA A 9 96.08 11.82 43.37
C ALA A 9 94.54 11.88 43.40
N PRO A 10 93.90 12.09 44.57
CA PRO A 10 92.44 12.03 44.74
C PRO A 10 91.66 12.92 43.76
N CYS A 11 92.24 14.05 43.35
CA CYS A 11 91.65 14.96 42.37
C CYS A 11 91.42 14.30 41.00
N PHE A 12 92.34 13.49 40.48
CA PHE A 12 92.21 12.84 39.17
C PHE A 12 91.16 11.73 39.16
N VAL A 13 90.96 11.05 40.29
CA VAL A 13 89.90 10.05 40.45
C VAL A 13 88.52 10.73 40.37
N ASN A 14 88.39 11.89 41.02
CA ASN A 14 87.16 12.69 40.98
C ASN A 14 86.86 13.24 39.57
N PHE A 15 87.88 13.64 38.80
CA PHE A 15 87.69 14.02 37.40
C PHE A 15 87.20 12.86 36.53
N SER A 16 87.77 11.66 36.71
CA SER A 16 87.34 10.47 35.98
C SER A 16 85.90 10.07 36.32
N SER A 17 85.50 10.16 37.59
CA SER A 17 84.11 9.87 38.00
C SER A 17 83.13 10.92 37.50
N LEU A 18 83.53 12.20 37.50
CA LEU A 18 82.72 13.29 36.97
C LEU A 18 82.47 13.09 35.47
N GLN A 19 83.52 12.76 34.71
CA GLN A 19 83.43 12.46 33.28
C GLN A 19 82.49 11.27 33.01
N GLN A 20 82.63 10.16 33.76
CA GLN A 20 81.73 9.01 33.63
C GLN A 20 80.28 9.37 33.93
N THR A 21 80.04 10.23 34.93
CA THR A 21 78.69 10.70 35.27
C THR A 21 78.11 11.55 34.15
N THR A 22 78.90 12.45 33.55
CA THR A 22 78.45 13.25 32.41
C THR A 22 78.16 12.41 31.17
N ASP A 23 78.97 11.39 30.91
CA ASP A 23 78.79 10.48 29.77
C ASP A 23 77.49 9.66 29.93
N ILE A 24 77.26 9.11 31.13
CA ILE A 24 76.01 8.41 31.47
C ILE A 24 74.80 9.35 31.38
N GLN A 25 74.93 10.59 31.85
CA GLN A 25 73.86 11.58 31.76
C GLN A 25 73.48 11.88 30.31
N ALA A 26 74.47 12.00 29.42
CA ALA A 26 74.25 12.20 27.99
C ALA A 26 73.55 10.99 27.35
N GLU A 27 73.94 9.76 27.74
CA GLU A 27 73.29 8.53 27.28
C GLU A 27 71.83 8.44 27.73
N ILE A 28 71.54 8.78 28.99
CA ILE A 28 70.16 8.84 29.51
C ILE A 28 69.33 9.85 28.72
N TYR A 29 69.88 11.04 28.45
CA TYR A 29 69.17 12.06 27.69
C TYR A 29 68.88 11.60 26.26
N GLN A 30 69.86 10.97 25.60
CA GLN A 30 69.69 10.40 24.27
C GLN A 30 68.60 9.31 24.26
N LYS A 31 68.60 8.42 25.26
CA LYS A 31 67.58 7.37 25.38
C LYS A 31 66.20 7.95 25.67
N SER A 32 66.10 9.01 26.45
CA SER A 32 64.84 9.72 26.71
C SER A 32 64.24 10.29 25.42
N LEU A 33 65.07 10.91 24.57
CA LEU A 33 64.63 11.44 23.27
C LEU A 33 64.18 10.32 22.31
N GLU A 34 64.88 9.17 22.32
CA GLU A 34 64.51 8.00 21.51
C GLU A 34 63.14 7.45 21.93
N ILE A 35 62.84 7.45 23.25
CA ILE A 35 61.52 7.07 23.77
C ILE A 35 60.44 8.05 23.32
N GLU A 36 60.67 9.36 23.44
CA GLU A 36 59.70 10.39 23.00
C GLU A 36 59.38 10.27 21.50
N LEU A 37 60.39 9.98 20.67
CA LEU A 37 60.20 9.76 19.24
C LEU A 37 59.32 8.53 18.95
N LEU A 38 59.56 7.42 19.64
CA LEU A 38 58.78 6.20 19.48
C LEU A 38 57.35 6.35 19.99
N GLU A 39 57.15 7.10 21.08
CA GLU A 39 55.81 7.44 21.57
C GLU A 39 55.05 8.28 20.54
N LEU A 40 55.70 9.31 19.97
CA LEU A 40 55.10 10.14 18.93
C LEU A 40 54.76 9.33 17.67
N GLU A 41 55.64 8.42 17.24
CA GLU A 41 55.38 7.53 16.10
C GLU A 41 54.19 6.62 16.38
N LYS A 42 54.10 6.06 17.59
CA LYS A 42 52.97 5.22 18.02
C LYS A 42 51.65 6.01 18.06
N GLU A 43 51.66 7.23 18.60
CA GLU A 43 50.47 8.09 18.70
C GLU A 43 49.97 8.53 17.33
N THR A 44 50.88 8.71 16.37
CA THR A 44 50.55 9.15 15.00
C THR A 44 50.47 8.01 13.99
N ALA A 45 50.71 6.77 14.40
CA ALA A 45 50.75 5.60 13.51
C ALA A 45 49.45 5.42 12.72
N ASP A 46 48.30 5.76 13.32
CA ASP A 46 47.00 5.57 12.67
C ASP A 46 46.76 6.52 11.48
N ILE A 47 47.51 7.62 11.38
CA ILE A 47 47.43 8.61 10.31
C ILE A 47 48.69 8.71 9.45
N VAL A 48 49.84 8.24 9.93
CA VAL A 48 51.11 8.28 9.17
C VAL A 48 51.47 6.91 8.60
N HIS A 49 51.18 5.82 9.31
CA HIS A 49 51.71 4.51 8.94
C HIS A 49 50.88 3.86 7.81
N PRO A 50 51.52 3.40 6.72
CA PRO A 50 50.82 2.92 5.52
C PRO A 50 49.84 1.76 5.76
N SER A 51 50.10 0.88 6.73
CA SER A 51 49.20 -0.25 7.03
C SER A 51 47.84 0.21 7.56
N TYR A 52 47.81 1.12 8.54
CA TYR A 52 46.58 1.66 9.11
C TYR A 52 45.82 2.49 8.07
N LEU A 53 46.54 3.26 7.25
CA LEU A 53 45.94 4.00 6.15
C LEU A 53 45.33 3.07 5.08
N ALA A 54 46.04 2.00 4.70
CA ALA A 54 45.55 1.02 3.74
C ALA A 54 44.28 0.33 4.24
N GLU A 55 44.23 -0.05 5.52
CA GLU A 55 43.04 -0.63 6.14
C GLU A 55 41.86 0.36 6.15
N LYS A 56 42.08 1.61 6.58
CA LYS A 56 41.06 2.68 6.55
C LYS A 56 40.55 2.90 5.12
N CYS A 57 41.43 2.95 4.13
CA CYS A 57 41.09 3.08 2.72
C CYS A 57 40.27 1.88 2.22
N HIS A 58 40.64 0.66 2.58
CA HIS A 58 39.92 -0.55 2.18
C HIS A 58 38.49 -0.55 2.73
N ILE A 59 38.31 -0.18 4.00
CA ILE A 59 36.98 -0.07 4.63
C ILE A 59 36.13 0.98 3.91
N LEU A 60 36.71 2.15 3.59
CA LEU A 60 36.01 3.22 2.86
C LEU A 60 35.65 2.80 1.43
N GLN A 61 36.57 2.15 0.71
CA GLN A 61 36.31 1.64 -0.64
C GLN A 61 35.23 0.58 -0.66
N SER A 62 35.25 -0.36 0.30
CA SER A 62 34.21 -1.37 0.45
C SER A 62 32.84 -0.72 0.65
N ARG A 63 32.73 0.24 1.59
CA ARG A 63 31.48 0.97 1.83
C ARG A 63 31.01 1.76 0.61
N ASN A 64 31.92 2.44 -0.09
CA ASN A 64 31.60 3.16 -1.32
C ASN A 64 31.07 2.21 -2.40
N SER A 65 31.67 1.04 -2.56
CA SER A 65 31.20 0.04 -3.53
C SER A 65 29.77 -0.41 -3.23
N HIS A 66 29.43 -0.64 -1.96
CA HIS A 66 28.07 -0.97 -1.54
C HIS A 66 27.09 0.18 -1.83
N LEU A 67 27.47 1.42 -1.53
CA LEU A 67 26.67 2.60 -1.82
C LEU A 67 26.41 2.77 -3.33
N GLU A 68 27.41 2.58 -4.17
CA GLU A 68 27.25 2.65 -5.63
C GLU A 68 26.23 1.62 -6.14
N VAL A 69 26.28 0.39 -5.62
CA VAL A 69 25.30 -0.65 -5.97
C VAL A 69 23.89 -0.25 -5.55
N ILE A 70 23.72 0.29 -4.34
CA ILE A 70 22.42 0.78 -3.85
C ILE A 70 21.90 1.90 -4.74
N LEU A 71 22.75 2.86 -5.11
CA LEU A 71 22.38 3.98 -5.97
C LEU A 71 21.97 3.51 -7.37
N LYS A 72 22.68 2.55 -7.97
CA LYS A 72 22.32 1.93 -9.25
C LYS A 72 20.95 1.24 -9.17
N LYS A 73 20.72 0.45 -8.11
CA LYS A 73 19.42 -0.21 -7.88
C LYS A 73 18.28 0.80 -7.68
N LYS A 74 18.49 1.84 -6.88
CA LYS A 74 17.51 2.93 -6.67
C LYS A 74 17.16 3.62 -8.00
N ARG A 75 18.15 3.90 -8.85
CA ARG A 75 17.94 4.50 -10.17
C ARG A 75 17.11 3.57 -11.09
N SER A 76 17.47 2.29 -11.14
CA SER A 76 16.75 1.28 -11.93
C SER A 76 15.29 1.13 -11.45
N LEU A 77 15.08 1.07 -10.13
CA LEU A 77 13.74 1.00 -9.55
C LEU A 77 12.92 2.22 -9.92
N ARG A 78 13.48 3.43 -9.80
CA ARG A 78 12.79 4.66 -10.21
C ARG A 78 12.39 4.64 -11.69
N GLN A 79 13.27 4.18 -12.57
CA GLN A 79 12.95 4.05 -14.01
C GLN A 79 11.81 3.05 -14.24
N ARG A 80 11.79 1.93 -13.51
CA ARG A 80 10.72 0.94 -13.59
C ARG A 80 9.39 1.48 -13.06
N LEU A 81 9.42 2.23 -11.96
CA LEU A 81 8.22 2.82 -11.36
C LEU A 81 7.67 4.00 -12.17
N LEU A 82 8.53 4.74 -12.87
CA LEU A 82 8.12 5.79 -13.81
C LEU A 82 7.49 5.22 -15.09
N LYS A 83 7.72 3.94 -15.41
CA LYS A 83 7.04 3.30 -16.53
C LYS A 83 5.60 3.05 -16.11
N PRO A 84 4.60 3.69 -16.75
CA PRO A 84 3.21 3.48 -16.40
C PRO A 84 2.85 1.99 -16.57
N MET A 85 2.27 1.40 -15.52
CA MET A 85 1.96 -0.04 -15.43
C MET A 85 0.93 -0.47 -16.47
N CYS A 86 0.06 0.45 -16.87
CA CYS A 86 -0.80 0.36 -18.02
C CYS A 86 -0.49 1.56 -18.90
N GLN A 87 -0.35 1.35 -20.20
CA GLN A 87 -0.41 2.44 -21.15
C GLN A 87 -1.76 3.14 -20.94
N GLU A 88 -1.79 4.36 -20.38
CA GLU A 88 -3.03 5.12 -20.14
C GLU A 88 -3.85 5.30 -21.42
N ASN A 89 -3.19 5.17 -22.57
CA ASN A 89 -3.78 5.16 -23.89
C ASN A 89 -3.40 3.87 -24.61
N LEU A 90 -4.38 3.23 -25.26
CA LEU A 90 -4.10 2.14 -26.20
C LEU A 90 -3.07 2.66 -27.22
N PRO A 91 -1.94 1.95 -27.46
CA PRO A 91 -0.97 2.38 -28.45
C PRO A 91 -1.62 2.29 -29.82
N MET A 92 -2.14 3.42 -30.29
CA MET A 92 -2.87 3.53 -31.54
C MET A 92 -2.43 4.80 -32.23
N GLU A 93 -2.14 4.69 -33.54
CA GLU A 93 -1.83 5.85 -34.36
C GLU A 93 -3.02 6.83 -34.39
N ALA A 94 -2.72 8.12 -34.37
CA ALA A 94 -3.73 9.19 -34.29
C ALA A 94 -4.80 9.09 -35.40
N VAL A 95 -4.44 8.54 -36.56
CA VAL A 95 -5.35 8.33 -37.70
C VAL A 95 -6.52 7.42 -37.33
N TYR A 96 -6.32 6.46 -36.44
CA TYR A 96 -7.34 5.47 -36.06
C TYR A 96 -8.20 5.91 -34.89
N HIS A 97 -7.82 6.97 -34.15
CA HIS A 97 -8.54 7.40 -32.95
C HIS A 97 -10.01 7.73 -33.24
N ARG A 98 -10.29 8.41 -34.35
CA ARG A 98 -11.67 8.75 -34.76
C ARG A 98 -12.53 7.50 -34.95
N TYR A 99 -11.99 6.47 -35.61
CA TYR A 99 -12.71 5.22 -35.84
C TYR A 99 -12.91 4.44 -34.53
N MET A 100 -11.90 4.43 -33.66
CA MET A 100 -12.00 3.76 -32.37
C MET A 100 -13.03 4.42 -31.44
N VAL A 101 -13.10 5.75 -31.40
CA VAL A 101 -14.13 6.49 -30.65
C VAL A 101 -15.52 6.13 -31.17
N HIS A 102 -15.72 6.12 -32.49
CA HIS A 102 -17.01 5.71 -33.07
C HIS A 102 -17.36 4.26 -32.72
N LEU A 103 -16.41 3.33 -32.81
CA LEU A 103 -16.64 1.93 -32.46
C LEU A 103 -17.02 1.75 -30.98
N LEU A 104 -16.31 2.43 -30.08
CA LEU A 104 -16.62 2.39 -28.65
C LEU A 104 -18.00 2.97 -28.36
N GLN A 105 -18.38 4.05 -29.04
CA GLN A 105 -19.72 4.62 -28.90
C GLN A 105 -20.80 3.65 -29.41
N LEU A 106 -20.58 2.99 -30.56
CA LEU A 106 -21.48 1.92 -31.02
C LEU A 106 -21.58 0.79 -29.99
N ALA A 107 -20.45 0.34 -29.42
CA ALA A 107 -20.42 -0.73 -28.44
C ALA A 107 -21.22 -0.38 -27.18
N VAL A 108 -21.08 0.84 -26.66
CA VAL A 108 -21.84 1.32 -25.50
C VAL A 108 -23.34 1.33 -25.80
N THR A 109 -23.75 1.94 -26.92
CA THR A 109 -25.18 1.98 -27.31
C THR A 109 -25.76 0.59 -27.55
N PHE A 110 -24.97 -0.34 -28.07
CA PHE A 110 -25.38 -1.73 -28.25
C PHE A 110 -25.59 -2.42 -26.90
N ILE A 111 -24.68 -2.23 -25.94
CA ILE A 111 -24.78 -2.81 -24.59
C ILE A 111 -26.03 -2.28 -23.88
N GLU A 112 -26.25 -0.97 -23.88
CA GLU A 112 -27.44 -0.34 -23.28
C GLU A 112 -28.73 -0.91 -23.88
N LYS A 113 -28.77 -1.05 -25.21
CA LYS A 113 -29.93 -1.60 -25.90
C LYS A 113 -30.13 -3.09 -25.57
N LEU A 114 -29.06 -3.87 -25.55
CA LEU A 114 -29.11 -5.29 -25.18
C LEU A 114 -29.62 -5.48 -23.75
N GLU A 115 -29.12 -4.69 -22.80
CA GLU A 115 -29.56 -4.72 -21.40
C GLU A 115 -31.05 -4.40 -21.28
N SER A 116 -31.53 -3.38 -22.00
CA SER A 116 -32.97 -3.05 -22.03
C SER A 116 -33.84 -4.19 -22.56
N HIS A 117 -33.35 -4.91 -23.58
CA HIS A 117 -34.06 -6.07 -24.15
C HIS A 117 -34.05 -7.26 -23.19
N LEU A 118 -32.93 -7.53 -22.52
CA LEU A 118 -32.84 -8.58 -21.50
C LEU A 118 -33.75 -8.30 -20.31
N GLU A 119 -33.81 -7.06 -19.84
CA GLU A 119 -34.72 -6.66 -18.77
C GLU A 119 -36.18 -6.83 -19.20
N THR A 120 -36.52 -6.48 -20.44
CA THR A 120 -37.86 -6.72 -20.99
C THR A 120 -38.19 -8.21 -20.97
N ILE A 121 -37.29 -9.07 -21.46
CA ILE A 121 -37.49 -10.53 -21.47
C ILE A 121 -37.66 -11.08 -20.06
N ARG A 122 -36.86 -10.61 -19.08
CA ARG A 122 -36.96 -11.02 -17.68
C ARG A 122 -38.31 -10.67 -17.05
N ASN A 123 -38.97 -9.62 -17.52
CA ASN A 123 -40.26 -9.16 -17.00
C ASN A 123 -41.47 -9.87 -17.64
N ILE A 124 -41.31 -10.55 -18.78
CA ILE A 124 -42.40 -11.30 -19.45
C ILE A 124 -43.03 -12.40 -18.57
N PRO A 125 -42.28 -13.24 -17.84
CA PRO A 125 -42.88 -14.28 -16.97
C PRO A 125 -43.75 -13.72 -15.85
N HIS A 126 -43.42 -12.54 -15.32
CA HIS A 126 -44.22 -11.87 -14.29
C HIS A 126 -45.55 -11.32 -14.83
N LEU A 127 -45.64 -11.08 -16.14
CA LEU A 127 -46.87 -10.68 -16.81
C LEU A 127 -47.88 -11.83 -16.85
N ASP A 128 -47.45 -13.07 -17.10
CA ASP A 128 -48.36 -14.24 -17.11
C ASP A 128 -48.97 -14.51 -15.73
N GLU A 129 -48.16 -14.42 -14.66
CA GLU A 129 -48.65 -14.63 -13.29
C GLU A 129 -49.63 -13.50 -12.86
N SER A 130 -49.32 -12.25 -13.22
CA SER A 130 -50.22 -11.12 -12.92
C SER A 130 -51.53 -11.19 -13.71
N ILE A 131 -51.50 -11.58 -14.99
CA ILE A 131 -52.71 -11.82 -15.80
C ILE A 131 -53.56 -12.94 -15.20
N LYS A 132 -52.95 -14.05 -14.75
CA LYS A 132 -53.67 -15.14 -14.06
C LYS A 132 -54.30 -14.73 -12.74
N LYS A 133 -53.67 -13.81 -12.00
CA LYS A 133 -54.25 -13.24 -10.77
C LYS A 133 -55.42 -12.32 -11.09
N MET A 134 -55.28 -11.47 -12.12
CA MET A 134 -56.35 -10.60 -12.59
C MET A 134 -57.56 -11.39 -13.10
N SER A 135 -57.35 -12.45 -13.88
CA SER A 135 -58.47 -13.27 -14.38
C SER A 135 -59.23 -13.97 -13.25
N LYS A 136 -58.52 -14.46 -12.21
CA LYS A 136 -59.15 -14.98 -11.00
C LYS A 136 -59.94 -13.92 -10.23
N ALA A 137 -59.43 -12.69 -10.17
CA ALA A 137 -60.14 -11.58 -9.52
C ALA A 137 -61.41 -11.20 -10.29
N LEU A 138 -61.34 -11.17 -11.62
CA LEU A 138 -62.49 -10.94 -12.49
C LEU A 138 -63.59 -11.98 -12.26
N ALA A 139 -63.23 -13.27 -12.26
CA ALA A 139 -64.20 -14.34 -12.04
C ALA A 139 -64.88 -14.25 -10.66
N LYS A 140 -64.14 -13.83 -9.62
CA LYS A 140 -64.73 -13.56 -8.29
C LYS A 140 -65.70 -12.38 -8.31
N MET A 141 -65.37 -11.34 -9.08
CA MET A 141 -66.22 -10.18 -9.23
C MET A 141 -67.53 -10.55 -9.95
N ASP A 142 -67.47 -11.36 -11.00
CA ASP A 142 -68.67 -11.85 -11.70
C ASP A 142 -69.61 -12.64 -10.77
N ILE A 143 -69.04 -13.50 -9.91
CA ILE A 143 -69.83 -14.23 -8.90
C ILE A 143 -70.51 -13.26 -7.94
N LEU A 144 -69.77 -12.28 -7.41
CA LEU A 144 -70.33 -11.29 -6.50
C LEU A 144 -71.42 -10.44 -7.16
N VAL A 145 -71.24 -10.06 -8.43
CA VAL A 145 -72.27 -9.34 -9.19
C VAL A 145 -73.54 -10.17 -9.28
N ASN A 146 -73.44 -11.44 -9.67
CA ASN A 146 -74.60 -12.34 -9.73
C ASN A 146 -75.29 -12.52 -8.36
N GLU A 147 -74.51 -12.71 -7.28
CA GLU A 147 -75.05 -12.80 -5.92
C GLU A 147 -75.77 -11.51 -5.50
N THR A 148 -75.24 -10.34 -5.89
CA THR A 148 -75.89 -9.06 -5.60
C THR A 148 -77.15 -8.84 -6.43
N GLU A 149 -77.18 -9.30 -7.67
CA GLU A 149 -78.39 -9.28 -8.52
C GLU A 149 -79.47 -10.17 -7.92
N GLU A 150 -79.14 -11.40 -7.53
CA GLU A 150 -80.09 -12.32 -6.88
C GLU A 150 -80.63 -11.72 -5.56
N LEU A 151 -79.76 -11.13 -4.75
CA LEU A 151 -80.17 -10.46 -3.51
C LEU A 151 -81.13 -9.29 -3.80
N ALA A 152 -80.85 -8.50 -4.84
CA ALA A 152 -81.72 -7.39 -5.25
C ALA A 152 -83.10 -7.89 -5.70
N GLU A 153 -83.16 -8.97 -6.49
CA GLU A 153 -84.42 -9.61 -6.88
C GLU A 153 -85.20 -10.13 -5.66
N ASN A 154 -84.52 -10.77 -4.71
CA ASN A 154 -85.15 -11.27 -3.49
C ASN A 154 -85.73 -10.14 -2.64
N ILE A 155 -85.03 -9.01 -2.53
CA ILE A 155 -85.54 -7.80 -1.85
C ILE A 155 -86.79 -7.27 -2.55
N LEU A 156 -86.81 -7.24 -3.89
CA LEU A 156 -87.98 -6.78 -4.65
C LEU A 156 -89.19 -7.70 -4.42
N LYS A 157 -89.01 -9.02 -4.52
CA LYS A 157 -90.06 -10.01 -4.21
C LYS A 157 -90.59 -9.85 -2.80
N TRP A 158 -89.70 -9.68 -1.81
CA TRP A 158 -90.10 -9.47 -0.42
C TRP A 158 -90.91 -8.17 -0.23
N ARG A 159 -90.54 -7.08 -0.92
CA ARG A 159 -91.35 -5.84 -0.90
C ARG A 159 -92.73 -6.01 -1.52
N GLU A 160 -92.86 -6.78 -2.59
CA GLU A 160 -94.16 -7.09 -3.18
C GLU A 160 -95.05 -7.88 -2.22
N GLN A 161 -94.51 -8.93 -1.60
CA GLN A 161 -95.23 -9.71 -0.58
C GLN A 161 -95.66 -8.83 0.61
N GLN A 162 -94.80 -7.92 1.09
CA GLN A 162 -95.16 -6.97 2.14
C GLN A 162 -96.31 -6.04 1.73
N LYS A 163 -96.32 -5.55 0.49
CA LYS A 163 -97.44 -4.74 -0.04
C LYS A 163 -98.73 -5.55 -0.11
N GLU A 164 -98.67 -6.80 -0.54
CA GLU A 164 -99.82 -7.69 -0.62
C GLU A 164 -100.41 -7.99 0.77
N VAL A 165 -99.57 -8.35 1.75
CA VAL A 165 -100.00 -8.53 3.14
C VAL A 165 -100.58 -7.25 3.73
N SER A 166 -99.96 -6.09 3.51
CA SER A 166 -100.48 -4.80 3.93
C SER A 166 -101.83 -4.45 3.27
N SER A 167 -102.12 -4.97 2.09
CA SER A 167 -103.40 -4.79 1.39
C SER A 167 -104.49 -5.76 1.86
N GLN A 168 -104.11 -6.90 2.46
CA GLN A 168 -105.03 -7.89 3.04
C GLN A 168 -105.40 -7.59 4.51
N ILE A 169 -104.54 -6.90 5.26
CA ILE A 169 -104.81 -6.48 6.65
C ILE A 169 -106.13 -5.67 6.81
N PRO A 170 -106.51 -4.76 5.90
CA PRO A 170 -107.80 -4.08 5.96
C PRO A 170 -109.03 -4.98 5.69
N GLN A 171 -108.86 -6.16 5.08
CA GLN A 171 -109.98 -7.07 4.75
C GLN A 171 -110.29 -8.09 5.86
N MET A 172 -109.35 -8.33 6.78
CA MET A 172 -109.52 -9.28 7.91
C MET A 172 -110.01 -8.61 9.20
N LEU A 173 -110.08 -7.27 9.24
CA LEU A 173 -110.51 -6.45 10.39
C LEU A 173 -111.92 -5.83 10.20
N ARG A 174 -112.73 -6.39 9.29
CA ARG A 174 -114.14 -6.05 9.09
C ARG A 174 -114.98 -7.30 9.24
#